data_AF-A0A7Y6Q0U1-F1
#
_entry.id   AF-A0A7Y6Q0U1-F1
#
_cell.length_a   1.000
_cell.length_b   1.000
_cell.length_c   1.000
_cell.angle_alpha   90.00
_cell.angle_beta   90.00
_cell.angle_gamma   90.00
#
_symmetry.space_group_name_H-M   'P 1'
#
loop_
_entity.id
_entity.type
_entity.pdbx_description
1 polymer ?
#
loop_
_entity_poly.entity_id
_entity_poly.type
_entity_poly.pdbx_seq_one_letter_code
_entity_poly.pdbx_strand_id
1 'polypeptide(L)'
;MTPPGETPPTTPPTTTAPDVTPPATTAPDVTPPATTAPGVTPPTPSAPTLTKLDPEAIPESCASLAKAADATSINRALSARISLAGCLADAGLKTLVLCDCAQSVQEIDTVTELSRVLFDEAISLGDATTQILARRAKGDLLSNLATRMVATVPPPRDASPEAIALHDSRVDILSALLQPWQLAARVEYEELDKTARANPQLAKNPAVAAAVRASRDRLAATQGVAKR
;
A
#
# COMPACT_ATOMS: atom_id res chain seq x y z
N MET A 1 45.97 -38.64 -33.13
CA MET A 1 46.90 -37.56 -33.53
C MET A 1 46.25 -36.23 -33.15
N THR A 2 46.81 -35.57 -32.12
CA THR A 2 46.88 -34.12 -31.76
C THR A 2 45.92 -33.07 -32.37
N PRO A 3 45.62 -31.93 -31.70
CA PRO A 3 45.47 -31.61 -30.25
C PRO A 3 44.14 -30.84 -29.91
N PRO A 4 43.87 -30.52 -28.62
CA PRO A 4 42.81 -29.62 -28.19
C PRO A 4 43.27 -28.14 -28.20
N GLY A 5 42.38 -27.22 -28.62
CA GLY A 5 42.63 -25.77 -28.60
C GLY A 5 42.27 -25.15 -27.25
N GLU A 6 43.28 -24.73 -26.50
CA GLU A 6 43.18 -23.82 -25.35
C GLU A 6 42.78 -22.41 -25.80
N THR A 7 41.75 -21.83 -25.17
CA THR A 7 41.51 -20.38 -25.19
C THR A 7 42.22 -19.73 -23.99
N PRO A 8 43.00 -18.65 -24.19
CA PRO A 8 43.72 -17.99 -23.11
C PRO A 8 42.82 -17.11 -22.23
N PRO A 9 43.15 -16.92 -20.94
CA PRO A 9 42.47 -15.97 -20.07
C PRO A 9 42.90 -14.53 -20.34
N THR A 10 41.96 -13.67 -20.73
CA THR A 10 42.17 -12.23 -20.90
C THR A 10 42.14 -11.54 -19.54
N THR A 11 43.30 -11.05 -19.09
CA THR A 11 43.47 -10.20 -17.90
C THR A 11 42.99 -8.77 -18.22
N PRO A 12 42.25 -8.08 -17.32
CA PRO A 12 41.94 -6.66 -17.52
C PRO A 12 43.19 -5.80 -17.24
N PRO A 13 43.40 -4.70 -17.98
CA PRO A 13 44.50 -3.78 -17.72
C PRO A 13 44.29 -3.05 -16.39
N THR A 14 45.36 -3.00 -15.60
CA THR A 14 45.47 -2.21 -14.38
C THR A 14 45.74 -0.76 -14.80
N THR A 15 44.73 0.09 -14.72
CA THR A 15 44.89 1.54 -14.95
C THR A 15 45.47 2.17 -13.71
N THR A 16 46.77 2.48 -13.73
CA THR A 16 47.43 3.33 -12.74
C THR A 16 46.94 4.76 -12.92
N ALA A 17 46.20 5.28 -11.93
CA ALA A 17 45.82 6.69 -11.89
C ALA A 17 47.06 7.56 -11.59
N PRO A 18 47.24 8.71 -12.26
CA PRO A 18 48.30 9.66 -11.92
C PRO A 18 48.00 10.31 -10.56
N ASP A 19 49.02 10.28 -9.71
CA ASP A 19 49.08 10.97 -8.42
C ASP A 19 49.20 12.48 -8.69
N VAL A 20 48.10 13.21 -8.49
CA VAL A 20 48.07 14.67 -8.57
C VAL A 20 48.08 15.20 -7.15
N THR A 21 49.25 15.61 -6.68
CA THR A 21 49.44 16.32 -5.42
C THR A 21 48.77 17.70 -5.52
N PRO A 22 47.76 18.03 -4.69
CA PRO A 22 47.19 19.38 -4.67
C PRO A 22 48.17 20.37 -4.01
N PRO A 23 48.20 21.64 -4.45
CA PRO A 23 49.04 22.66 -3.82
C PRO A 23 48.54 22.98 -2.41
N ALA A 24 49.48 23.02 -1.47
CA ALA A 24 49.26 23.47 -0.11
C ALA A 24 48.78 24.92 -0.10
N THR A 25 47.49 25.11 0.18
CA THR A 25 46.89 26.43 0.39
C THR A 25 46.99 26.74 1.88
N THR A 26 47.89 27.66 2.24
CA THR A 26 48.01 28.19 3.60
C THR A 26 46.78 29.06 3.88
N ALA A 27 45.80 28.53 4.61
CA ALA A 27 44.67 29.31 5.09
C ALA A 27 45.12 30.22 6.25
N PRO A 28 44.73 31.50 6.28
CA PRO A 28 44.94 32.35 7.44
C PRO A 28 44.12 31.84 8.63
N ASP A 29 44.79 31.72 9.77
CA ASP A 29 44.21 31.35 11.06
C ASP A 29 43.30 32.50 11.54
N VAL A 30 42.00 32.37 11.26
CA VAL A 30 40.96 33.27 11.79
C VAL A 30 40.27 32.52 12.90
N THR A 31 40.63 32.84 14.14
CA THR A 31 39.94 32.37 15.33
C THR A 31 38.48 32.85 15.28
N PRO A 32 37.48 31.95 15.17
CA PRO A 32 36.09 32.37 15.15
C PRO A 32 35.69 32.88 16.54
N PRO A 33 34.89 33.96 16.64
CA PRO A 33 34.35 34.41 17.92
C PRO A 33 33.46 33.31 18.52
N ALA A 34 33.67 33.03 19.80
CA ALA A 34 32.85 32.13 20.59
C ALA A 34 31.39 32.63 20.58
N THR A 35 30.61 32.09 19.66
CA THR A 35 29.17 32.37 19.59
C THR A 35 28.50 31.39 20.55
N THR A 36 28.13 31.89 21.71
CA THR A 36 27.25 31.19 22.65
C THR A 36 25.89 31.06 21.97
N ALA A 37 25.69 29.99 21.20
CA ALA A 37 24.39 29.69 20.60
C ALA A 37 23.37 29.50 21.73
N PRO A 38 22.21 30.21 21.71
CA PRO A 38 21.12 29.91 22.61
C PRO A 38 20.78 28.43 22.48
N GLY A 39 20.72 27.72 23.62
CA GLY A 39 20.35 26.32 23.67
C GLY A 39 18.95 26.13 23.11
N VAL A 40 18.85 25.83 21.82
CA VAL A 40 17.62 25.33 21.20
C VAL A 40 17.51 23.88 21.66
N THR A 41 16.79 23.67 22.76
CA THR A 41 16.34 22.33 23.14
C THR A 41 15.61 21.74 21.93
N PRO A 42 16.06 20.61 21.37
CA PRO A 42 15.36 19.99 20.25
C PRO A 42 13.91 19.72 20.69
N PRO A 43 12.90 20.01 19.85
CA PRO A 43 11.52 19.65 20.19
C PRO A 43 11.48 18.15 20.45
N THR A 44 11.06 17.77 21.65
CA THR A 44 10.82 16.37 21.99
C THR A 44 9.80 15.83 20.99
N PRO A 45 10.12 14.77 20.22
CA PRO A 45 9.17 14.22 19.27
C PRO A 45 7.90 13.81 20.03
N SER A 46 6.78 14.45 19.72
CA SER A 46 5.48 14.07 20.28
C SER A 46 5.19 12.64 19.87
N ALA A 47 4.83 11.79 20.83
CA ALA A 47 4.46 10.41 20.54
C ALA A 47 3.32 10.39 19.51
N PRO A 48 3.34 9.46 18.54
CA PRO A 48 2.28 9.34 17.55
C PRO A 48 0.94 9.11 18.27
N THR A 49 -0.04 9.96 17.98
CA THR A 49 -1.35 9.92 18.61
C THR A 49 -2.34 9.27 17.65
N LEU A 50 -3.06 8.25 18.12
CA LEU A 50 -4.10 7.58 17.36
C LEU A 50 -5.37 8.45 17.28
N THR A 51 -6.03 8.40 16.14
CA THR A 51 -7.31 9.02 15.85
C THR A 51 -8.35 8.49 16.83
N LYS A 52 -9.06 9.38 17.52
CA LYS A 52 -10.10 8.99 18.46
C LYS A 52 -11.28 8.37 17.70
N LEU A 53 -11.70 7.19 18.15
CA LEU A 53 -12.89 6.53 17.61
C LEU A 53 -14.15 7.12 18.26
N ASP A 54 -15.15 7.41 17.45
CA ASP A 54 -16.49 7.75 17.92
C ASP A 54 -17.27 6.45 18.15
N PRO A 55 -17.64 6.12 19.40
CA PRO A 55 -18.37 4.88 19.68
C PRO A 55 -19.76 4.84 19.04
N GLU A 56 -20.39 5.99 18.74
CA GLU A 56 -21.72 6.04 18.11
C GLU A 56 -21.66 5.67 16.61
N ALA A 57 -20.51 5.92 15.97
CA ALA A 57 -20.27 5.58 14.57
C ALA A 57 -19.92 4.09 14.36
N ILE A 58 -19.76 3.30 15.44
CA ILE A 58 -19.30 1.92 15.37
C ILE A 58 -20.50 0.98 15.51
N PRO A 59 -20.80 0.14 14.50
CA PRO A 59 -21.83 -0.89 14.61
C PRO A 59 -21.54 -1.86 15.76
N GLU A 60 -22.58 -2.34 16.44
CA GLU A 60 -22.47 -3.27 17.57
C GLU A 60 -21.66 -4.53 17.23
N SER A 61 -21.79 -5.02 16.00
CA SER A 61 -21.02 -6.17 15.48
C SER A 61 -19.50 -5.96 15.49
N CYS A 62 -19.04 -4.70 15.51
CA CYS A 62 -17.63 -4.32 15.51
C CYS A 62 -17.13 -3.78 16.87
N ALA A 63 -17.99 -3.71 17.89
CA ALA A 63 -17.68 -3.06 19.17
C ALA A 63 -16.49 -3.68 19.92
N SER A 64 -16.34 -5.02 19.85
CA SER A 64 -15.21 -5.70 20.48
C SER A 64 -13.86 -5.34 19.84
N LEU A 65 -13.83 -5.14 18.52
CA LEU A 65 -12.66 -4.69 17.79
C LEU A 65 -12.34 -3.22 18.10
N ALA A 66 -13.36 -2.37 18.21
CA ALA A 66 -13.19 -0.97 18.60
C ALA A 66 -12.55 -0.84 19.99
N LYS A 67 -13.04 -1.61 20.97
CA LYS A 67 -12.42 -1.64 22.29
C LYS A 67 -10.96 -2.10 22.25
N ALA A 68 -10.62 -3.06 21.38
CA ALA A 68 -9.24 -3.52 21.20
C ALA A 68 -8.36 -2.49 20.47
N ALA A 69 -8.94 -1.67 19.59
CA ALA A 69 -8.29 -0.60 18.85
C ALA A 69 -7.86 0.59 19.74
N ASP A 70 -8.40 0.67 20.96
CA ASP A 70 -8.01 1.63 22.00
C ASP A 70 -7.04 1.04 23.04
N ALA A 71 -6.40 -0.10 22.73
CA ALA A 71 -5.41 -0.69 23.62
C ALA A 71 -4.20 0.23 23.87
N THR A 72 -3.66 0.23 25.10
CA THR A 72 -2.47 1.04 25.47
C THR A 72 -1.21 0.65 24.68
N SER A 73 -1.11 -0.60 24.24
CA SER A 73 0.00 -1.05 23.38
C SER A 73 -0.26 -0.66 21.93
N ILE A 74 0.59 0.21 21.38
CA ILE A 74 0.44 0.72 20.01
C ILE A 74 0.33 -0.41 18.98
N ASN A 75 1.19 -1.43 19.05
CA ASN A 75 1.16 -2.54 18.09
C ASN A 75 -0.14 -3.35 18.18
N ARG A 76 -0.68 -3.52 19.40
CA ARG A 76 -1.97 -4.20 19.61
C ARG A 76 -3.12 -3.35 19.08
N ALA A 77 -3.10 -2.04 19.35
CA ALA A 77 -4.10 -1.09 18.88
C ALA A 77 -4.14 -1.05 17.34
N LEU A 78 -2.98 -0.90 16.69
CA LEU A 78 -2.88 -0.86 15.22
C LEU A 78 -3.35 -2.17 14.57
N SER A 79 -2.97 -3.32 15.13
CA SER A 79 -3.46 -4.62 14.66
C SER A 79 -4.99 -4.73 14.77
N ALA A 80 -5.56 -4.25 15.88
CA ALA A 80 -7.01 -4.22 16.05
C ALA A 80 -7.69 -3.20 15.13
N ARG A 81 -7.04 -2.07 14.80
CA ARG A 81 -7.55 -1.09 13.82
C ARG A 81 -7.63 -1.64 12.40
N ILE A 82 -6.68 -2.46 11.97
CA ILE A 82 -6.75 -3.17 10.69
C ILE A 82 -8.01 -4.08 10.65
N SER A 83 -8.24 -4.85 11.71
CA SER A 83 -9.44 -5.71 11.80
C SER A 83 -10.74 -4.91 11.89
N LEU A 84 -10.75 -3.84 12.69
CA LEU A 84 -11.90 -2.94 12.83
C LEU A 84 -12.25 -2.30 11.50
N ALA A 85 -11.26 -1.82 10.75
CA ALA A 85 -11.46 -1.24 9.42
C ALA A 85 -12.18 -2.20 8.48
N GLY A 86 -11.78 -3.47 8.44
CA GLY A 86 -12.49 -4.50 7.69
C GLY A 86 -13.94 -4.68 8.15
N CYS A 87 -14.16 -4.80 9.47
CA CYS A 87 -15.51 -4.95 10.03
C CYS A 87 -16.44 -3.77 9.69
N LEU A 88 -15.93 -2.54 9.80
CA LEU A 88 -16.67 -1.33 9.48
C LEU A 88 -17.05 -1.28 7.99
N ALA A 89 -16.12 -1.64 7.11
CA ALA A 89 -16.38 -1.69 5.68
C ALA A 89 -17.46 -2.73 5.37
N ASP A 90 -17.35 -3.94 5.90
CA ASP A 90 -18.35 -5.00 5.70
C ASP A 90 -19.74 -4.61 6.23
N ALA A 91 -19.79 -4.02 7.43
CA ALA A 91 -21.03 -3.55 8.03
C ALA A 91 -21.69 -2.44 7.20
N GLY A 92 -20.91 -1.44 6.77
CA GLY A 92 -21.39 -0.34 5.93
C GLY A 92 -21.86 -0.82 4.56
N LEU A 93 -21.09 -1.68 3.90
CA LEU A 93 -21.44 -2.20 2.58
C LEU A 93 -22.66 -3.14 2.58
N LYS A 94 -23.04 -3.70 3.74
CA LYS A 94 -24.21 -4.56 3.88
C LYS A 94 -25.53 -3.77 3.86
N THR A 95 -25.51 -2.48 4.19
CA THR A 95 -26.71 -1.63 4.21
C THR A 95 -27.03 -1.04 2.84
N LEU A 96 -26.09 -1.07 1.89
CA LEU A 96 -26.23 -0.47 0.57
C LEU A 96 -26.97 -1.37 -0.42
N VAL A 97 -27.84 -0.74 -1.22
CA VAL A 97 -28.42 -1.33 -2.43
C VAL A 97 -27.67 -0.75 -3.63
N LEU A 98 -26.91 -1.58 -4.32
CA LEU A 98 -26.00 -1.10 -5.36
C LEU A 98 -26.68 -1.11 -6.75
N CYS A 99 -26.47 -0.05 -7.51
CA CYS A 99 -26.67 0.01 -8.97
C CYS A 99 -25.34 0.18 -9.71
N ASP A 100 -25.32 0.00 -11.04
CA ASP A 100 -24.18 0.29 -11.92
C ASP A 100 -24.09 1.80 -12.24
N CYS A 101 -24.09 2.61 -11.18
CA CYS A 101 -24.31 4.05 -11.24
C CYS A 101 -23.27 4.79 -10.37
N ALA A 102 -23.02 6.06 -10.68
CA ALA A 102 -22.08 6.89 -9.92
C ALA A 102 -22.50 7.09 -8.45
N GLN A 103 -23.80 7.09 -8.16
CA GLN A 103 -24.31 7.23 -6.80
C GLN A 103 -23.84 6.09 -5.89
N SER A 104 -23.92 4.83 -6.34
CA SER A 104 -23.44 3.69 -5.54
C SER A 104 -21.94 3.74 -5.30
N VAL A 105 -21.15 4.28 -6.22
CA VAL A 105 -19.70 4.52 -5.99
C VAL A 105 -19.50 5.52 -4.85
N GLN A 106 -20.24 6.63 -4.85
CA GLN A 106 -20.16 7.65 -3.79
C GLN A 106 -20.64 7.14 -2.43
N GLU A 107 -21.72 6.37 -2.41
CA GLU A 107 -22.24 5.74 -1.19
C GLU A 107 -21.23 4.75 -0.61
N ILE A 108 -20.61 3.92 -1.45
CA ILE A 108 -19.51 3.03 -1.04
C ILE A 108 -18.34 3.82 -0.45
N ASP A 109 -17.92 4.90 -1.12
CA ASP A 109 -16.83 5.75 -0.62
C ASP A 109 -17.16 6.34 0.75
N THR A 110 -18.40 6.79 0.94
CA THR A 110 -18.88 7.34 2.20
C THR A 110 -18.85 6.29 3.32
N VAL A 111 -19.45 5.11 3.10
CA VAL A 111 -19.53 4.08 4.15
C VAL A 111 -18.19 3.40 4.45
N THR A 112 -17.20 3.54 3.57
CA THR A 112 -15.84 2.96 3.76
C THR A 112 -14.78 4.01 4.15
N GLU A 113 -15.16 5.27 4.33
CA GLU A 113 -14.22 6.35 4.67
C GLU A 113 -13.44 6.05 5.95
N LEU A 114 -14.13 5.77 7.06
CA LEU A 114 -13.48 5.49 8.34
C LEU A 114 -12.56 4.26 8.25
N SER A 115 -12.96 3.22 7.53
CA SER A 115 -12.11 2.05 7.30
C SER A 115 -10.79 2.42 6.62
N ARG A 116 -10.84 3.28 5.59
CA ARG A 116 -9.65 3.74 4.87
C ARG A 116 -8.73 4.55 5.77
N VAL A 117 -9.29 5.45 6.60
CA VAL A 117 -8.53 6.23 7.60
C VAL A 117 -7.80 5.31 8.59
N LEU A 118 -8.47 4.27 9.09
CA LEU A 118 -7.85 3.33 10.03
C LEU A 118 -6.73 2.50 9.39
N PHE A 119 -6.87 2.11 8.12
CA PHE A 119 -5.76 1.49 7.39
C PHE A 119 -4.58 2.46 7.22
N ASP A 120 -4.84 3.69 6.81
CA ASP A 120 -3.80 4.71 6.59
C ASP A 120 -3.02 5.01 7.87
N GLU A 121 -3.71 5.05 9.01
CA GLU A 121 -3.06 5.21 10.30
C GLU A 121 -2.18 4.01 10.66
N ALA A 122 -2.66 2.78 10.46
CA ALA A 122 -1.86 1.57 10.68
C ALA A 122 -0.64 1.48 9.75
N ILE A 123 -0.76 1.99 8.53
CA ILE A 123 0.34 2.10 7.57
C ILE A 123 1.34 3.18 8.01
N SER A 124 0.87 4.31 8.53
CA SER A 124 1.73 5.43 8.92
C SER A 124 2.50 5.15 10.21
N LEU A 125 1.84 4.55 11.19
CA LEU A 125 2.37 4.41 12.55
C LEU A 125 2.93 3.01 12.85
N GLY A 126 2.60 2.01 12.02
CA GLY A 126 2.95 0.63 12.25
C GLY A 126 4.42 0.31 11.97
N ASP A 127 4.91 -0.77 12.60
CA ASP A 127 6.15 -1.40 12.16
C ASP A 127 6.00 -2.02 10.76
N ALA A 128 7.11 -2.46 10.15
CA ALA A 128 7.07 -3.00 8.80
C ALA A 128 6.13 -4.22 8.63
N THR A 129 5.92 -5.02 9.69
CA THR A 129 4.94 -6.12 9.66
C THR A 129 3.52 -5.57 9.57
N THR A 130 3.17 -4.62 10.45
CA THR A 130 1.87 -3.96 10.51
C THR A 130 1.57 -3.21 9.22
N GLN A 131 2.55 -2.48 8.67
CA GLN A 131 2.44 -1.81 7.38
C GLN A 131 2.09 -2.78 6.26
N ILE A 132 2.80 -3.90 6.14
CA ILE A 132 2.53 -4.92 5.11
C ILE A 132 1.10 -5.46 5.23
N LEU A 133 0.66 -5.79 6.45
CA LEU A 133 -0.68 -6.33 6.67
C LEU A 133 -1.78 -5.29 6.39
N ALA A 134 -1.58 -4.05 6.82
CA ALA A 134 -2.52 -2.96 6.60
C ALA A 134 -2.64 -2.61 5.10
N ARG A 135 -1.52 -2.49 4.38
CA ARG A 135 -1.51 -2.26 2.92
C ARG A 135 -2.21 -3.39 2.17
N ARG A 136 -1.98 -4.65 2.57
CA ARG A 136 -2.66 -5.80 1.96
C ARG A 136 -4.17 -5.69 2.14
N ALA A 137 -4.62 -5.45 3.37
CA ALA A 137 -6.04 -5.35 3.70
C ALA A 137 -6.72 -4.18 2.96
N LYS A 138 -6.07 -3.00 2.90
CA LYS A 138 -6.58 -1.84 2.15
C LYS A 138 -6.65 -2.10 0.65
N GLY A 139 -5.61 -2.72 0.07
CA GLY A 139 -5.60 -3.10 -1.33
C GLY A 139 -6.70 -4.12 -1.67
N ASP A 140 -6.92 -5.10 -0.80
CA ASP A 140 -8.00 -6.08 -0.96
C ASP A 140 -9.38 -5.44 -0.87
N LEU A 141 -9.60 -4.54 0.11
CA LEU A 141 -10.85 -3.79 0.21
C LEU A 141 -11.14 -3.08 -1.12
N LEU A 142 -10.23 -2.23 -1.59
CA LEU A 142 -10.42 -1.43 -2.81
C LEU A 142 -10.62 -2.31 -4.06
N SER A 143 -9.86 -3.40 -4.20
CA SER A 143 -10.03 -4.35 -5.30
C SER A 143 -11.39 -5.06 -5.25
N ASN A 144 -11.86 -5.43 -4.06
CA ASN A 144 -13.14 -6.09 -3.88
C ASN A 144 -14.30 -5.12 -4.11
N LEU A 145 -14.18 -3.85 -3.72
CA LEU A 145 -15.17 -2.80 -4.03
C LEU A 145 -15.36 -2.65 -5.53
N ALA A 146 -14.26 -2.54 -6.30
CA ALA A 146 -14.32 -2.46 -7.75
C ALA A 146 -14.97 -3.71 -8.36
N THR A 147 -14.58 -4.91 -7.89
CA THR A 147 -15.16 -6.18 -8.36
C THR A 147 -16.67 -6.25 -8.09
N ARG A 148 -17.10 -5.85 -6.88
CA ARG A 148 -18.52 -5.85 -6.48
C ARG A 148 -19.34 -4.87 -7.32
N MET A 149 -18.79 -3.71 -7.66
CA MET A 149 -19.46 -2.75 -8.55
C MET A 149 -19.57 -3.28 -9.97
N VAL A 150 -18.54 -3.88 -10.56
CA VAL A 150 -18.66 -4.51 -11.89
C VAL A 150 -19.75 -5.58 -11.89
N ALA A 151 -19.88 -6.34 -10.80
CA ALA A 151 -20.92 -7.36 -10.66
C ALA A 151 -22.36 -6.81 -10.58
N THR A 152 -22.57 -5.48 -10.46
CA THR A 152 -23.92 -4.89 -10.54
C THR A 152 -24.39 -4.68 -11.97
N VAL A 153 -23.49 -4.74 -12.95
CA VAL A 153 -23.86 -4.71 -14.37
C VAL A 153 -24.57 -6.03 -14.72
N PRO A 154 -25.85 -6.00 -15.14
CA PRO A 154 -26.57 -7.21 -15.53
C PRO A 154 -25.88 -7.89 -16.72
N PRO A 155 -25.80 -9.23 -16.76
CA PRO A 155 -25.23 -9.93 -17.90
C PRO A 155 -26.02 -9.64 -19.19
N PRO A 156 -25.43 -9.86 -20.38
CA PRO A 156 -26.16 -9.79 -21.65
C PRO A 156 -27.42 -10.65 -21.60
N ARG A 157 -28.54 -10.11 -22.11
CA ARG A 157 -29.84 -10.82 -22.09
C ARG A 157 -29.84 -12.06 -22.97
N ASP A 158 -29.05 -12.03 -24.03
CA ASP A 158 -28.84 -13.10 -24.99
C ASP A 158 -27.44 -12.97 -25.62
N ALA A 159 -27.11 -13.89 -26.53
CA ALA A 159 -25.82 -13.93 -27.21
C ALA A 159 -25.76 -13.01 -28.46
N SER A 160 -26.71 -12.10 -28.64
CA SER A 160 -26.67 -11.17 -29.77
C SER A 160 -25.48 -10.21 -29.64
N PRO A 161 -24.86 -9.81 -30.76
CA PRO A 161 -23.83 -8.78 -30.75
C PRO A 161 -24.27 -7.49 -30.05
N GLU A 162 -25.54 -7.09 -30.20
CA GLU A 162 -26.11 -5.88 -29.60
C GLU A 162 -26.23 -5.98 -28.08
N ALA A 163 -26.67 -7.13 -27.54
CA ALA A 163 -26.76 -7.34 -26.09
C ALA A 163 -25.38 -7.35 -25.44
N ILE A 164 -24.39 -7.96 -26.10
CA ILE A 164 -22.99 -7.98 -25.66
C ILE A 164 -22.41 -6.56 -25.69
N ALA A 165 -22.56 -5.83 -26.81
CA ALA A 165 -22.06 -4.47 -26.94
C ALA A 165 -22.67 -3.51 -25.91
N LEU A 166 -23.95 -3.66 -25.57
CA LEU A 166 -24.60 -2.86 -24.53
C LEU A 166 -24.03 -3.17 -23.14
N HIS A 167 -23.82 -4.45 -22.82
CA HIS A 167 -23.18 -4.85 -21.56
C HIS A 167 -21.77 -4.26 -21.46
N ASP A 168 -20.96 -4.45 -22.50
CA ASP A 168 -19.57 -4.00 -22.51
C ASP A 168 -19.48 -2.47 -22.39
N SER A 169 -20.35 -1.73 -23.09
CA SER A 169 -20.43 -0.28 -22.95
C SER A 169 -20.76 0.17 -21.51
N ARG A 170 -21.64 -0.55 -20.80
CA ARG A 170 -21.94 -0.24 -19.39
C ARG A 170 -20.75 -0.55 -18.49
N VAL A 171 -20.08 -1.68 -18.72
CA VAL A 171 -18.85 -2.04 -17.99
C VAL A 171 -17.76 -0.99 -18.21
N ASP A 172 -17.60 -0.47 -19.43
CA ASP A 172 -16.59 0.55 -19.74
C ASP A 172 -16.88 1.88 -19.03
N ILE A 173 -18.13 2.35 -19.07
CA ILE A 173 -18.56 3.57 -18.36
C ILE A 173 -18.31 3.41 -16.86
N LEU A 174 -18.71 2.29 -16.28
CA LEU A 174 -18.52 2.03 -14.86
C LEU A 174 -17.02 1.90 -14.53
N SER A 175 -16.23 1.25 -15.38
CA SER A 175 -14.79 1.06 -15.16
C SER A 175 -14.03 2.39 -15.02
N ALA A 176 -14.44 3.42 -15.77
CA ALA A 176 -13.88 4.77 -15.61
C ALA A 176 -14.12 5.34 -14.19
N LEU A 177 -15.30 5.10 -13.62
CA LEU A 177 -15.63 5.51 -12.24
C LEU A 177 -14.88 4.70 -11.19
N LEU A 178 -14.58 3.43 -11.47
CA LEU A 178 -13.89 2.52 -10.56
C LEU A 178 -12.35 2.63 -10.64
N GLN A 179 -11.82 3.32 -11.66
CA GLN A 179 -10.39 3.48 -11.89
C GLN A 179 -9.63 4.00 -10.64
N PRO A 180 -10.14 4.98 -9.86
CA PRO A 180 -9.44 5.44 -8.66
C PRO A 180 -9.21 4.34 -7.63
N TRP A 181 -10.19 3.47 -7.39
CA TRP A 181 -10.04 2.34 -6.47
C TRP A 181 -9.06 1.31 -7.00
N GLN A 182 -9.12 0.99 -8.30
CA GLN A 182 -8.21 0.04 -8.92
C GLN A 182 -6.75 0.52 -8.89
N LEU A 183 -6.53 1.82 -9.18
CA LEU A 183 -5.21 2.44 -9.09
C LEU A 183 -4.71 2.44 -7.65
N ALA A 184 -5.52 2.89 -6.69
CA ALA A 184 -5.14 2.91 -5.29
C ALA A 184 -4.82 1.50 -4.75
N ALA A 185 -5.62 0.49 -5.11
CA ALA A 185 -5.33 -0.90 -4.75
C ALA A 185 -3.97 -1.36 -5.28
N ARG A 186 -3.65 -1.04 -6.53
CA ARG A 186 -2.35 -1.35 -7.13
C ARG A 186 -1.20 -0.65 -6.39
N VAL A 187 -1.33 0.63 -6.06
CA VAL A 187 -0.32 1.38 -5.30
C VAL A 187 -0.06 0.71 -3.94
N GLU A 188 -1.10 0.28 -3.23
CA GLU A 188 -0.91 -0.41 -1.94
C GLU A 188 -0.15 -1.73 -2.09
N TYR A 189 -0.43 -2.50 -3.14
CA TYR A 189 0.27 -3.74 -3.43
C TYR A 189 1.75 -3.53 -3.81
N GLU A 190 2.06 -2.49 -4.57
CA GLU A 190 3.42 -2.11 -4.95
C GLU A 190 4.24 -1.64 -3.75
N GLU A 191 3.67 -0.75 -2.92
CA GLU A 191 4.34 -0.24 -1.72
C GLU A 191 4.50 -1.35 -0.67
N LEU A 192 3.55 -2.27 -0.55
CA LEU A 192 3.70 -3.48 0.28
C LEU A 192 4.94 -4.29 -0.13
N ASP A 193 5.08 -4.58 -1.43
CA ASP A 193 6.18 -5.39 -1.95
C ASP A 193 7.54 -4.68 -1.79
N LYS A 194 7.55 -3.35 -1.91
CA LYS A 194 8.71 -2.50 -1.58
C LYS A 194 9.07 -2.56 -0.10
N THR A 195 8.11 -2.41 0.82
CA THR A 195 8.35 -2.56 2.26
C THR A 195 8.89 -3.95 2.60
N ALA A 196 8.35 -5.01 1.99
CA ALA A 196 8.83 -6.38 2.19
C ALA A 196 10.26 -6.58 1.69
N ARG A 197 10.63 -6.03 0.52
CA ARG A 197 12.02 -6.08 0.00
C ARG A 197 13.00 -5.34 0.90
N ALA A 198 12.60 -4.20 1.48
CA ALA A 198 13.42 -3.46 2.42
C ALA A 198 13.60 -4.20 3.77
N ASN A 199 12.79 -5.23 4.04
CA ASN A 199 12.76 -5.97 5.31
C ASN A 199 12.79 -7.50 5.08
N PRO A 200 13.84 -8.05 4.46
CA PRO A 200 13.90 -9.47 4.06
C PRO A 200 13.77 -10.45 5.24
N GLN A 201 14.15 -10.03 6.45
CA GLN A 201 13.99 -10.81 7.67
C GLN A 201 12.51 -11.17 7.96
N LEU A 202 11.56 -10.36 7.50
CA LEU A 202 10.13 -10.60 7.70
C LEU A 202 9.57 -11.73 6.83
N ALA A 203 10.32 -12.23 5.84
CA ALA A 203 9.91 -13.37 5.03
C ALA A 203 9.69 -14.66 5.86
N LYS A 204 10.26 -14.72 7.07
CA LYS A 204 10.04 -15.81 8.03
C LYS A 204 8.67 -15.76 8.71
N ASN A 205 7.98 -14.62 8.68
CA ASN A 205 6.64 -14.48 9.20
C ASN A 205 5.63 -15.01 8.14
N PRO A 206 4.86 -16.07 8.43
CA PRO A 206 3.98 -16.69 7.45
C PRO A 206 2.87 -15.75 6.95
N ALA A 207 2.37 -14.85 7.81
CA ALA A 207 1.35 -13.88 7.42
C ALA A 207 1.91 -12.86 6.42
N VAL A 208 3.12 -12.36 6.65
CA VAL A 208 3.84 -11.47 5.72
C VAL A 208 4.12 -12.18 4.40
N ALA A 209 4.65 -13.40 4.44
CA ALA A 209 4.95 -14.17 3.24
C ALA A 209 3.69 -14.43 2.38
N ALA A 210 2.57 -14.76 3.02
CA ALA A 210 1.29 -14.93 2.34
C ALA A 210 0.77 -13.62 1.73
N ALA A 211 0.83 -12.51 2.47
CA ALA A 211 0.42 -11.19 1.99
C ALA A 211 1.23 -10.74 0.77
N VAL A 212 2.55 -10.93 0.80
CA VAL A 212 3.45 -10.58 -0.33
C VAL A 212 3.14 -11.43 -1.55
N ARG A 213 2.95 -12.74 -1.41
CA ARG A 213 2.60 -13.63 -2.53
C ARG A 213 1.27 -13.21 -3.17
N ALA A 214 0.23 -13.07 -2.35
CA ALA A 214 -1.09 -12.67 -2.84
C ALA A 214 -1.06 -11.29 -3.52
N SER A 215 -0.31 -10.33 -2.97
CA SER A 215 -0.08 -9.02 -3.59
C SER A 215 0.54 -9.14 -4.99
N ARG A 216 1.60 -9.94 -5.13
CA ARG A 216 2.26 -10.19 -6.42
C ARG A 216 1.35 -10.87 -7.43
N ASP A 217 0.55 -11.84 -6.99
CA ASP A 217 -0.42 -12.53 -7.85
C ASP A 217 -1.47 -11.54 -8.39
N ARG A 218 -1.95 -10.60 -7.54
CA ARG A 218 -2.86 -9.53 -7.96
C ARG A 218 -2.20 -8.56 -8.95
N LEU A 219 -0.96 -8.14 -8.71
CA LEU A 219 -0.23 -7.28 -9.62
C LEU A 219 -0.03 -7.95 -10.99
N ALA A 220 0.37 -9.22 -11.01
CA ALA A 220 0.51 -10.00 -12.24
C ALA A 220 -0.82 -10.12 -13.02
N ALA A 221 -1.93 -10.36 -12.31
CA ALA A 221 -3.26 -10.45 -12.93
C ALA A 221 -3.65 -9.13 -13.61
N THR A 222 -3.42 -7.98 -12.96
CA THR A 222 -3.75 -6.66 -13.55
C THR A 222 -2.88 -6.32 -14.77
N GLN A 223 -1.61 -6.69 -14.76
CA GLN A 223 -0.71 -6.48 -15.91
C GLN A 223 -1.04 -7.39 -17.11
N GLY A 224 -1.58 -8.59 -16.86
CA GLY A 224 -2.00 -9.52 -17.90
C GLY A 224 -3.26 -9.08 -18.66
N VAL A 225 -4.11 -8.24 -18.05
CA VAL A 225 -5.28 -7.66 -18.72
C VAL A 225 -4.85 -6.61 -19.75
N ALA A 226 -3.83 -5.81 -19.46
CA ALA A 226 -3.35 -4.75 -20.36
C ALA A 226 -2.67 -5.25 -21.65
N LYS A 227 -2.40 -6.55 -21.78
CA LYS A 227 -1.70 -7.15 -22.93
C LYS A 227 -2.63 -7.88 -23.92
N ARG A 228 -3.94 -7.93 -23.65
CA ARG A 228 -4.94 -8.53 -24.55
C ARG A 228 -5.66 -7.43 -25.30
#